data_AF-A0AAE1V5L4-F1
#
_entry.id   AF-A0AAE1V5L4-F1
#
_cell.length_a   1.000
_cell.length_b   1.000
_cell.length_c   1.000
_cell.angle_alpha   90.00
_cell.angle_beta   90.00
_cell.angle_gamma   90.00
#
_symmetry.space_group_name_H-M   'P 1'
#
loop_
_entity.id
_entity.type
_entity.pdbx_description
1 polymer ?
#
loop_
_entity_poly.entity_id
_entity_poly.type
_entity_poly.pdbx_seq_one_letter_code
_entity_poly.pdbx_strand_id
1 'polypeptide(L)'
;MSVVLMFGGEVTLIKVGRMAGQFAKPRSDPYEEINGVKLPSYKGDNVNGDTFDEKSRIPDPDRLMRAYMQSAETLNLLRAFATGGYAAMQRVTEWNLDFVENSEQGDR
;
A
#
# COMPACT_ATOMS: atom_id res chain seq x y z
N MET A 1 13.97 -4.62 5.71
CA MET A 1 14.25 -3.19 5.99
C MET A 1 14.39 -2.85 7.48
N SER A 2 13.33 -2.94 8.29
CA SER A 2 13.36 -2.46 9.70
C SER A 2 14.44 -3.10 10.57
N VAL A 3 14.71 -4.40 10.40
CA VAL A 3 15.76 -5.10 11.16
C VAL A 3 17.16 -4.62 10.79
N VAL A 4 17.40 -4.32 9.51
CA VAL A 4 18.69 -3.77 9.04
C VAL A 4 18.93 -2.38 9.63
N LEU A 5 17.90 -1.52 9.64
CA LEU A 5 18.00 -0.18 10.22
C LEU A 5 18.15 -0.21 11.76
N MET A 6 17.46 -1.14 12.43
CA MET A 6 17.59 -1.34 13.88
C MET A 6 18.99 -1.81 14.24
N PHE A 7 19.57 -2.73 13.45
CA PHE A 7 20.94 -3.22 13.67
C PHE A 7 21.98 -2.13 13.42
N GLY A 8 21.93 -1.47 12.25
CA GLY A 8 22.93 -0.45 11.89
C GLY A 8 22.80 0.86 12.69
N GLY A 9 21.60 1.17 13.20
CA GLY A 9 21.36 2.38 13.98
C GLY A 9 21.40 2.18 15.50
N GLU A 10 21.47 0.94 15.99
CA GLU A 10 21.43 0.57 17.43
C GLU A 10 20.27 1.22 18.22
N VAL A 11 19.16 1.52 17.55
CA VAL A 11 17.98 2.17 18.13
C VAL A 11 16.70 1.38 17.86
N THR A 12 15.74 1.52 18.77
CA THR A 12 14.40 0.96 18.57
C THR A 12 13.66 1.73 17.47
N LEU A 13 13.00 1.00 16.56
CA LEU A 13 12.25 1.58 15.45
C LEU A 13 10.75 1.40 15.60
N ILE A 14 10.02 2.46 15.26
CA ILE A 14 8.56 2.43 15.10
C ILE A 14 8.23 2.17 13.64
N LYS A 15 7.48 1.09 13.39
CA LYS A 15 7.08 0.67 12.05
C LYS A 15 5.69 1.22 11.74
N VAL A 16 5.57 2.09 10.74
CA VAL A 16 4.29 2.67 10.30
C VAL A 16 4.07 2.34 8.83
N GLY A 17 3.02 1.56 8.53
CA GLY A 17 2.66 1.19 7.16
C GLY A 17 1.61 2.14 6.59
N ARG A 18 1.81 2.58 5.34
CA ARG A 18 0.76 3.26 4.55
C ARG A 18 -0.16 2.21 3.91
N MET A 19 -1.05 1.64 4.73
CA MET A 19 -1.89 0.48 4.37
C MET A 19 -3.31 0.67 4.93
N ALA A 20 -4.23 -0.23 4.59
CA ALA A 20 -5.56 -0.33 5.20
C ALA A 20 -6.35 1.00 5.26
N GLY A 21 -6.39 1.74 4.15
CA GLY A 21 -7.15 3.00 4.08
C GLY A 21 -6.59 4.05 3.10
N GLN A 22 -5.39 3.83 2.55
CA GLN A 22 -4.77 4.73 1.57
C GLN A 22 -5.41 4.60 0.17
N PHE A 23 -6.72 4.82 0.07
CA PHE A 23 -7.50 4.65 -1.16
C PHE A 23 -7.81 5.96 -1.86
N ALA A 24 -7.67 7.11 -1.21
CA ALA A 24 -7.90 8.43 -1.82
C ALA A 24 -6.58 9.03 -2.33
N LYS A 25 -6.67 9.78 -3.43
CA LYS A 25 -5.53 10.42 -4.11
C LYS A 25 -5.88 11.87 -4.46
N PRO A 26 -5.15 12.87 -3.93
CA PRO A 26 -5.29 14.25 -4.40
C PRO A 26 -4.77 14.35 -5.84
N ARG A 27 -5.38 15.23 -6.64
CA ARG A 27 -5.02 15.46 -8.04
C ARG A 27 -4.79 16.94 -8.26
N SER A 28 -3.73 17.27 -8.99
CA SER A 28 -3.39 18.66 -9.34
C SER A 28 -4.44 19.28 -10.26
N ASP A 29 -5.03 18.48 -11.16
CA ASP A 29 -6.10 18.89 -12.06
C ASP A 29 -7.39 18.09 -11.77
N PRO A 30 -8.55 18.75 -11.64
CA PRO A 30 -9.84 18.07 -11.51
C PRO A 30 -10.22 17.19 -12.71
N TYR A 31 -9.61 17.38 -13.89
CA TYR A 31 -9.89 16.63 -15.11
C TYR A 31 -8.64 15.95 -15.69
N GLU A 32 -8.88 14.86 -16.40
CA GLU A 32 -7.90 14.11 -17.17
C GLU A 32 -8.38 14.08 -18.63
N GLU A 33 -7.48 14.41 -19.56
CA GLU A 33 -7.79 14.45 -20.98
C GLU A 33 -6.92 13.44 -21.74
N ILE A 34 -7.57 12.57 -22.50
CA ILE A 34 -6.90 11.55 -23.34
C ILE A 34 -7.54 11.60 -24.71
N ASN A 35 -6.71 11.79 -25.75
CA ASN A 35 -7.15 11.84 -27.16
C ASN A 35 -8.32 12.83 -27.41
N GLY A 36 -8.33 13.97 -26.73
CA GLY A 36 -9.36 15.01 -26.85
C GLY A 36 -10.65 14.75 -26.07
N VAL A 37 -10.75 13.64 -25.33
CA VAL A 37 -11.87 13.35 -24.42
C VAL A 37 -11.48 13.78 -23.01
N LYS A 38 -12.30 14.62 -22.38
CA LYS A 38 -12.05 15.17 -21.04
C LYS A 38 -13.00 14.58 -20.01
N LEU A 39 -12.47 13.87 -19.02
CA LEU A 39 -13.22 13.24 -17.94
C LEU A 39 -12.72 13.69 -16.56
N PRO A 40 -13.51 13.56 -15.48
CA PRO A 40 -13.01 13.79 -14.13
C PRO A 40 -11.79 12.92 -13.83
N SER A 41 -10.77 13.49 -13.19
CA SER A 41 -9.59 12.76 -12.75
C SER A 41 -9.97 11.64 -11.78
N TYR A 42 -9.29 10.50 -11.89
CA TYR A 42 -9.37 9.45 -10.89
C TYR A 42 -8.81 9.95 -9.54
N LYS A 43 -9.63 9.90 -8.49
CA LYS A 43 -9.33 10.41 -7.15
C LYS A 43 -9.09 9.30 -6.14
N GLY A 44 -8.89 8.08 -6.62
CA GLY A 44 -8.72 6.90 -5.79
C GLY A 44 -10.00 6.09 -5.65
N ASP A 45 -9.85 4.80 -5.31
CA ASP A 45 -10.94 3.80 -5.33
C ASP A 45 -12.08 4.12 -4.37
N ASN A 46 -11.79 4.94 -3.35
CA ASN A 46 -12.75 5.43 -2.37
C ASN A 46 -13.67 6.54 -2.91
N VAL A 47 -13.37 7.06 -4.11
CA VAL A 47 -14.12 8.15 -4.73
C VAL A 47 -14.70 7.71 -6.07
N ASN A 48 -13.86 7.26 -7.01
CA ASN A 48 -14.28 6.84 -8.35
C ASN A 48 -13.38 5.72 -8.89
N GLY A 49 -13.72 5.19 -10.06
CA GLY A 49 -12.95 4.14 -10.74
C GLY A 49 -11.75 4.71 -11.52
N ASP A 50 -10.73 3.87 -11.68
CA ASP A 50 -9.50 4.17 -12.43
C ASP A 50 -9.71 4.15 -13.95
N THR A 51 -10.62 3.29 -14.42
CA THR A 51 -10.96 3.12 -15.83
C THR A 51 -11.38 4.45 -16.45
N PHE A 52 -10.86 4.76 -17.64
CA PHE A 52 -11.10 6.02 -18.35
C PHE A 52 -12.39 5.95 -19.16
N ASP A 53 -13.51 5.94 -18.46
CA ASP A 53 -14.85 6.02 -19.04
C ASP A 53 -15.77 6.88 -18.15
N GLU A 54 -16.82 7.45 -18.73
CA GLU A 54 -17.73 8.36 -18.01
C GLU A 54 -18.33 7.72 -16.75
N LYS A 55 -18.74 6.45 -16.85
CA LYS A 55 -19.44 5.75 -15.76
C LYS A 55 -18.50 5.51 -14.58
N SER A 56 -17.27 5.10 -14.85
CA SER A 56 -16.26 4.87 -13.82
C SER A 56 -15.80 6.16 -13.15
N ARG A 57 -15.78 7.29 -13.85
CA ARG A 57 -15.29 8.57 -13.31
C ARG A 57 -16.30 9.33 -12.45
N ILE A 58 -17.57 8.95 -12.46
CA ILE A 58 -18.60 9.48 -11.55
C ILE A 58 -18.28 9.06 -10.11
N PRO A 59 -18.21 10.02 -9.15
CA PRO A 59 -18.05 9.69 -7.74
C PRO A 59 -19.22 8.85 -7.21
N ASP A 60 -18.90 7.79 -6.48
CA ASP A 60 -19.87 6.85 -5.92
C ASP A 60 -19.67 6.73 -4.40
N PRO A 61 -20.64 7.17 -3.57
CA PRO A 61 -20.52 7.14 -2.11
C PRO A 61 -20.48 5.71 -1.54
N ASP A 62 -21.01 4.70 -2.23
CA ASP A 62 -20.96 3.31 -1.76
C ASP A 62 -19.51 2.77 -1.74
N ARG A 63 -18.58 3.45 -2.43
CA ARG A 63 -17.14 3.17 -2.34
C ARG A 63 -16.57 3.42 -0.95
N LEU A 64 -17.16 4.32 -0.15
CA LEU A 64 -16.78 4.56 1.24
C LEU A 64 -16.97 3.29 2.09
N MET A 65 -18.09 2.60 1.90
CA MET A 65 -18.38 1.36 2.60
C MET A 65 -17.45 0.23 2.14
N ARG A 66 -17.17 0.13 0.84
CA ARG A 66 -16.22 -0.84 0.29
C ARG A 66 -14.81 -0.62 0.83
N ALA A 67 -14.34 0.63 0.84
CA ALA A 67 -13.03 0.97 1.38
C ALA A 67 -12.93 0.67 2.88
N TYR A 68 -14.01 0.90 3.64
CA TYR A 68 -14.06 0.51 5.06
C TYR A 68 -13.89 -1.01 5.24
N MET A 69 -14.66 -1.82 4.52
CA MET A 69 -14.57 -3.29 4.62
C MET A 69 -13.16 -3.78 4.27
N GLN A 70 -12.60 -3.32 3.15
CA GLN A 70 -11.25 -3.68 2.74
C GLN A 70 -10.19 -3.22 3.75
N SER A 71 -10.36 -2.03 4.36
CA SER A 71 -9.46 -1.53 5.40
C SER A 71 -9.51 -2.43 6.64
N ALA A 72 -10.71 -2.80 7.09
CA ALA A 72 -10.91 -3.62 8.27
C ALA A 72 -10.31 -5.02 8.09
N GLU A 73 -10.54 -5.66 6.95
CA GLU A 73 -9.99 -6.97 6.60
C GLU A 73 -8.46 -6.93 6.49
N THR A 74 -7.91 -5.93 5.78
CA THR A 74 -6.46 -5.75 5.64
C THR A 74 -5.82 -5.55 7.01
N LEU A 75 -6.40 -4.72 7.88
CA LEU A 75 -5.88 -4.48 9.21
C LEU A 75 -5.97 -5.73 10.10
N ASN A 76 -7.04 -6.51 9.97
CA ASN A 76 -7.19 -7.78 10.70
C ASN A 76 -6.06 -8.76 10.33
N LEU A 77 -5.78 -8.91 9.03
CA LEU A 77 -4.68 -9.75 8.54
C LEU A 77 -3.31 -9.22 9.02
N LEU A 78 -3.08 -7.92 8.95
CA LEU A 78 -1.84 -7.31 9.43
C LEU A 78 -1.62 -7.54 10.93
N ARG A 79 -2.68 -7.46 11.74
CA ARG A 79 -2.62 -7.79 13.17
C ARG A 79 -2.26 -9.26 13.38
N ALA A 80 -2.91 -10.16 12.64
CA ALA A 80 -2.61 -11.60 12.70
C ALA A 80 -1.14 -11.89 12.35
N PHE A 81 -0.56 -11.22 11.36
CA PHE A 81 0.88 -11.38 11.07
C PHE A 81 1.79 -10.74 12.13
N ALA A 82 1.39 -9.60 12.69
CA ALA A 82 2.17 -8.93 13.74
C ALA A 82 2.26 -9.75 15.04
N THR A 83 1.19 -10.44 15.42
CA THR A 83 1.12 -11.20 16.69
C THR A 83 1.27 -12.72 16.51
N GLY A 84 0.90 -13.27 15.35
CA GLY A 84 0.89 -14.70 15.05
C GLY A 84 2.23 -15.30 14.63
N GLY A 85 3.35 -14.68 15.03
CA GLY A 85 4.69 -15.22 14.80
C GLY A 85 5.28 -14.98 13.40
N TYR A 86 4.52 -14.39 12.45
CA TYR A 86 5.14 -13.92 11.20
C TYR A 86 6.18 -12.85 11.53
N ALA A 87 5.85 -11.84 12.36
CA ALA A 87 6.80 -10.80 12.77
C ALA A 87 7.96 -11.25 13.70
N ALA A 88 8.16 -12.55 13.95
CA ALA A 88 9.18 -13.05 14.86
C ALA A 88 10.60 -12.86 14.32
N MET A 89 11.53 -12.44 15.18
CA MET A 89 12.94 -12.22 14.81
C MET A 89 13.63 -13.48 14.27
N GLN A 90 13.16 -14.67 14.65
CA GLN A 90 13.68 -15.95 14.17
C GLN A 90 13.48 -16.16 12.66
N ARG A 91 12.55 -15.43 12.04
CA ARG A 91 12.24 -15.50 10.59
C ARG A 91 12.97 -14.43 9.77
N VAL A 92 13.84 -13.64 10.39
CA VAL A 92 14.57 -12.54 9.72
C VAL A 92 15.49 -13.05 8.62
N THR A 93 16.11 -14.21 8.82
CA THR A 93 16.93 -14.88 7.81
C THR A 93 16.08 -15.25 6.60
N GLU A 94 14.87 -15.77 6.77
CA GLU A 94 13.95 -16.10 5.66
C GLU A 94 13.59 -14.88 4.80
N TRP A 95 13.46 -13.69 5.39
CA TRP A 95 13.12 -12.47 4.64
C TRP A 95 14.31 -11.77 3.99
N ASN A 96 15.51 -11.94 4.54
CA ASN A 96 16.71 -11.28 4.03
C ASN A 96 17.44 -12.14 2.98
N LEU A 97 17.32 -13.48 3.04
CA LEU A 97 18.01 -14.41 2.13
C LEU A 97 17.60 -14.20 0.67
N ASP A 98 16.31 -14.07 0.37
CA ASP A 98 15.82 -13.84 -1.01
C ASP A 98 16.40 -12.58 -1.68
N PHE A 99 16.68 -11.54 -0.88
CA PHE A 99 17.22 -10.28 -1.38
C PHE A 99 18.74 -10.35 -1.62
N VAL A 100 19.48 -11.03 -0.76
CA VAL A 100 20.94 -11.13 -0.86
C VAL A 100 21.35 -12.12 -1.95
N GLU A 101 20.68 -13.27 -2.05
CA GLU A 101 21.01 -14.31 -3.05
C GLU A 101 20.80 -13.86 -4.50
N ASN A 102 19.96 -12.86 -4.76
CA ASN A 102 19.62 -12.41 -6.11
C ASN A 102 20.16 -11.00 -6.45
N SER A 103 21.14 -10.48 -5.70
CA SER A 103 21.71 -9.15 -5.95
C SER A 103 23.21 -9.19 -6.20
N GLU A 104 23.71 -8.38 -7.15
CA GLU A 104 25.15 -8.24 -7.41
C GLU A 104 25.94 -7.77 -6.17
N GLN A 105 25.26 -7.13 -5.21
CA GLN A 105 25.84 -6.68 -3.95
C GLN A 105 25.94 -7.79 -2.88
N GLY A 106 25.28 -8.95 -3.09
CA GLY A 106 25.36 -10.10 -2.19
C GLY A 106 26.62 -10.96 -2.39
N ASP A 107 27.23 -10.88 -3.58
CA ASP A 107 28.44 -11.65 -3.96
C ASP A 107 29.77 -10.99 -3.53
N ARG A 108 29.72 -9.83 -2.83
CA ARG A 108 30.91 -9.10 -2.35
C ARG A 108 31.14 -9.23 -0.85
#